data_AF-A0A958LPP9-F1
#
_entry.id   AF-A0A958LPP9-F1
#
_cell.length_a   1.000
_cell.length_b   1.000
_cell.length_c   1.000
_cell.angle_alpha   90.00
_cell.angle_beta   90.00
_cell.angle_gamma   90.00
#
_symmetry.space_group_name_H-M   'P 1'
#
loop_
_entity.id
_entity.type
_entity.pdbx_description
1 polymer ?
#
loop_
_entity_poly.entity_id
_entity_poly.type
_entity_poly.pdbx_seq_one_letter_code
_entity_poly.pdbx_strand_id
1 'polypeptide(L)'
;MKKTNLIPKNSWMIVLLATIGLSLPLVFQNCGEGFSVRGFDTVTMAYGGVFRKDCLEREDVDSCLYFKNPVSQKGQPVAADEMAGLQLLAVQLKDLDGSGYLKNDSFEVYSAQHGRAQAGDQSWRFRYGTTGAEGLPQVMAYYWAQTSLAEIENRLNGPSALAGKNLSIITEAGYTGFSVAESKIFLAQGSRQVDNAAWSADVLIHLLMEAHIYYSSAGAAYDLTGDTNHQDCGPQDGPVFQLECCTSQNGCSRALTAGLADFWVARMFPDAPTLGESLSQNVNGLTHCGQSRHLEYMAGMTAAAAYGACDSVGYPGQVYTMGSLMASIWFEIWKEARAADSAWEVEALFLESQKYITGQDDFVSFLGKIRQADGRMFNGKWSARFEAEFAKRGL
;
A
#
# COMPACT_ATOMS: atom_id res chain seq x y z
N MET A 1 29.89 49.55 -47.63
CA MET A 1 31.29 49.83 -48.02
C MET A 1 32.17 49.48 -46.82
N LYS A 2 33.10 48.52 -46.98
CA LYS A 2 34.57 48.66 -46.81
C LYS A 2 35.03 49.18 -45.43
N LYS A 3 36.04 48.66 -44.73
CA LYS A 3 36.99 47.53 -44.82
C LYS A 3 37.95 47.75 -43.61
N THR A 4 38.34 46.69 -42.88
CA THR A 4 39.71 46.31 -42.42
C THR A 4 40.75 47.41 -42.05
N ASN A 5 41.73 47.32 -41.15
CA ASN A 5 42.33 46.35 -40.18
C ASN A 5 43.64 47.03 -39.65
N LEU A 6 44.33 46.37 -38.70
CA LEU A 6 45.79 46.41 -38.32
C LEU A 6 46.09 47.17 -36.99
N ILE A 7 46.44 46.55 -35.84
CA ILE A 7 47.61 45.72 -35.37
C ILE A 7 48.96 46.48 -35.39
N PRO A 8 49.73 46.53 -34.25
CA PRO A 8 50.88 45.61 -34.00
C PRO A 8 50.94 45.07 -32.54
N LYS A 9 51.22 43.78 -32.27
CA LYS A 9 52.51 43.03 -32.19
C LYS A 9 53.44 43.38 -31.00
N ASN A 10 53.59 42.42 -30.08
CA ASN A 10 54.85 41.87 -29.50
C ASN A 10 54.45 40.78 -28.47
N SER A 11 54.76 39.49 -28.62
CA SER A 11 56.03 38.75 -28.72
C SER A 11 56.53 38.21 -27.37
N TRP A 12 56.28 36.91 -27.19
CA TRP A 12 57.11 35.86 -26.55
C TRP A 12 57.72 36.10 -25.15
N MET A 13 57.27 35.33 -24.14
CA MET A 13 58.15 34.32 -23.51
C MET A 13 57.35 33.27 -22.72
N ILE A 14 57.70 32.01 -22.99
CA ILE A 14 57.20 30.77 -22.41
C ILE A 14 57.96 30.49 -21.10
N VAL A 15 57.25 30.18 -20.01
CA VAL A 15 57.74 29.28 -18.96
C VAL A 15 56.59 28.38 -18.52
N LEU A 16 56.77 27.08 -18.79
CA LEU A 16 55.98 25.98 -18.24
C LEU A 16 56.14 25.93 -16.72
N LEU A 17 55.02 25.86 -15.99
CA LEU A 17 54.94 25.00 -14.81
C LEU A 17 53.49 24.54 -14.63
N ALA A 18 53.33 23.23 -14.76
CA ALA A 18 52.07 22.51 -14.71
C ALA A 18 51.61 22.36 -13.27
N THR A 19 50.42 22.87 -12.97
CA THR A 19 49.55 22.35 -11.90
C THR A 19 48.15 22.25 -12.48
N ILE A 20 47.81 21.02 -12.86
CA ILE A 20 46.48 20.62 -13.31
C ILE A 20 45.58 20.64 -12.07
N GLY A 21 44.85 21.73 -11.88
CA GLY A 21 43.66 21.75 -11.05
C GLY A 21 42.54 21.07 -11.82
N LEU A 22 42.36 19.76 -11.60
CA LEU A 22 41.22 19.02 -12.09
C LEU A 22 39.95 19.65 -11.49
N SER A 23 39.25 20.44 -12.29
CA SER A 23 37.80 20.62 -12.14
C SER A 23 37.15 19.27 -12.43
N LEU A 24 36.81 18.54 -11.37
CA LEU A 24 35.90 17.42 -11.41
C LEU A 24 34.54 17.91 -11.93
N PRO A 25 34.07 17.52 -13.12
CA PRO A 25 32.64 17.45 -13.32
C PRO A 25 32.12 16.39 -12.36
N LEU A 26 31.32 16.81 -11.38
CA LEU A 26 30.38 15.91 -10.70
C LEU A 26 29.38 15.44 -11.75
N VAL A 27 29.78 14.42 -12.51
CA VAL A 27 28.87 13.57 -13.25
C VAL A 27 28.12 12.80 -12.17
N PHE A 28 26.91 13.25 -11.85
CA PHE A 28 25.93 12.37 -11.22
C PHE A 28 25.68 11.24 -12.23
N GLN A 29 26.38 10.13 -12.05
CA GLN A 29 25.95 8.86 -12.61
C GLN A 29 24.59 8.56 -12.01
N ASN A 30 23.54 8.73 -12.82
CA ASN A 30 22.28 8.05 -12.67
C ASN A 30 22.55 6.53 -12.74
N CYS A 31 23.00 5.96 -11.63
CA CYS A 31 22.92 4.54 -11.35
C CYS A 31 21.60 4.28 -10.62
N GLY A 32 20.49 4.63 -11.27
CA GLY A 32 19.21 3.96 -11.04
C GLY A 32 19.18 2.75 -11.94
N GLU A 33 19.96 1.71 -11.60
CA GLU A 33 19.64 0.38 -12.10
C GLU A 33 18.20 0.13 -11.65
N GLY A 34 17.27 0.06 -12.60
CA GLY A 34 15.94 -0.46 -12.33
C GLY A 34 16.08 -1.76 -11.57
N PHE A 35 15.23 -1.95 -10.56
CA PHE A 35 15.18 -3.09 -9.66
C PHE A 35 15.42 -4.41 -10.43
N SER A 36 16.70 -4.77 -10.54
CA SER A 36 17.15 -6.00 -11.16
C SER A 36 17.23 -6.98 -10.01
N VAL A 37 16.14 -7.72 -9.83
CA VAL A 37 16.11 -8.87 -8.92
C VAL A 37 17.20 -9.83 -9.40
N ARG A 38 18.38 -9.71 -8.80
CA ARG A 38 19.52 -10.58 -9.08
C ARG A 38 19.11 -12.01 -8.69
N GLY A 39 18.92 -12.85 -9.71
CA GLY A 39 18.77 -14.30 -9.58
C GLY A 39 17.35 -14.76 -9.25
N PHE A 40 16.61 -15.20 -10.28
CA PHE A 40 15.29 -15.84 -10.15
C PHE A 40 15.36 -17.29 -9.61
N ASP A 41 16.53 -17.77 -9.20
CA ASP A 41 16.70 -19.12 -8.71
C ASP A 41 16.27 -19.19 -7.23
N THR A 42 14.95 -19.32 -7.03
CA THR A 42 14.28 -19.67 -5.76
C THR A 42 14.46 -18.69 -4.59
N VAL A 43 13.90 -17.49 -4.69
CA VAL A 43 13.52 -16.74 -3.49
C VAL A 43 12.14 -17.23 -3.06
N THR A 44 12.08 -18.04 -2.00
CA THR A 44 10.81 -18.33 -1.31
C THR A 44 10.50 -17.11 -0.46
N MET A 45 9.41 -16.42 -0.76
CA MET A 45 9.01 -15.26 0.03
C MET A 45 8.28 -15.71 1.29
N ALA A 46 8.29 -14.87 2.33
CA ALA A 46 7.53 -15.10 3.57
C ALA A 46 6.04 -15.40 3.31
N TYR A 47 5.52 -14.97 2.15
CA TYR A 47 4.13 -15.07 1.74
C TYR A 47 3.73 -16.36 1.01
N GLY A 48 4.62 -17.34 0.89
CA GLY A 48 4.25 -18.67 0.36
C GLY A 48 4.21 -18.82 -1.18
N GLY A 49 4.85 -17.90 -1.91
CA GLY A 49 5.02 -17.98 -3.36
C GLY A 49 6.49 -17.95 -3.79
N VAL A 50 6.76 -18.35 -5.03
CA VAL A 50 8.11 -18.36 -5.63
C VAL A 50 8.08 -17.73 -7.01
N PHE A 51 9.03 -16.84 -7.31
CA PHE A 51 9.14 -16.27 -8.65
C PHE A 51 9.66 -17.30 -9.66
N ARG A 52 8.97 -17.40 -10.81
CA ARG A 52 9.23 -18.37 -11.88
C ARG A 52 8.94 -17.74 -13.24
N LYS A 53 9.88 -17.86 -14.18
CA LYS A 53 9.69 -17.40 -15.56
C LYS A 53 8.79 -18.33 -16.38
N ASP A 54 8.77 -19.60 -16.02
CA ASP A 54 7.99 -20.69 -16.61
C ASP A 54 6.68 -20.96 -15.86
N CYS A 55 6.21 -20.01 -15.02
CA CYS A 55 5.10 -20.24 -14.11
C CYS A 55 3.87 -20.85 -14.81
N LEU A 56 3.47 -20.27 -15.95
CA LEU A 56 2.25 -20.64 -16.66
C LEU A 56 2.34 -22.02 -17.31
N GLU A 57 3.54 -22.57 -17.45
CA GLU A 57 3.82 -23.89 -18.04
C GLU A 57 3.94 -25.00 -16.97
N ARG A 58 3.94 -24.65 -15.67
CA ARG A 58 4.16 -25.61 -14.59
C ARG A 58 2.87 -26.26 -14.12
N GLU A 59 2.91 -27.58 -13.95
CA GLU A 59 1.78 -28.37 -13.46
C GLU A 59 1.64 -28.33 -11.93
N ASP A 60 2.74 -28.13 -11.19
CA ASP A 60 2.82 -28.11 -9.72
C ASP A 60 2.52 -26.72 -9.11
N VAL A 61 1.85 -25.85 -9.85
CA VAL A 61 1.44 -24.51 -9.37
C VAL A 61 -0.04 -24.31 -9.64
N ASP A 62 -0.76 -23.74 -8.67
CA ASP A 62 -2.20 -23.51 -8.84
C ASP A 62 -2.48 -22.27 -9.69
N SER A 63 -1.65 -21.23 -9.56
CA SER A 63 -1.81 -19.99 -10.31
C SER A 63 -0.51 -19.22 -10.49
N CYS A 64 -0.55 -18.25 -11.40
CA CYS A 64 0.54 -17.35 -11.76
C CYS A 64 0.07 -15.91 -11.65
N LEU A 65 0.60 -15.23 -10.64
CA LEU A 65 0.10 -13.96 -10.15
C LEU A 65 1.13 -12.85 -10.37
N TYR A 66 0.66 -11.60 -10.27
CA TYR A 66 1.56 -10.49 -9.98
C TYR A 66 1.90 -10.55 -8.48
N PHE A 67 3.10 -10.14 -8.10
CA PHE A 67 3.47 -10.09 -6.68
C PHE A 67 2.67 -9.02 -5.94
N LYS A 68 3.18 -7.80 -5.82
CA LYS A 68 2.39 -6.70 -5.26
C LYS A 68 1.38 -6.18 -6.28
N ASN A 69 1.91 -5.68 -7.38
CA ASN A 69 1.17 -5.21 -8.55
C ASN A 69 2.16 -5.09 -9.73
N PRO A 70 1.67 -5.04 -10.99
CA PRO A 70 2.52 -4.98 -12.17
C PRO A 70 3.54 -3.82 -12.18
N VAL A 71 3.12 -2.61 -11.78
CA VAL A 71 4.00 -1.42 -11.78
C VAL A 71 5.12 -1.56 -10.77
N SER A 72 4.82 -1.99 -9.54
CA SER A 72 5.82 -2.26 -8.51
C SER A 72 6.79 -3.36 -8.94
N GLN A 73 6.27 -4.47 -9.49
CA GLN A 73 7.10 -5.59 -9.94
C GLN A 73 8.03 -5.21 -11.10
N LYS A 74 7.59 -4.34 -12.02
CA LYS A 74 8.41 -3.85 -13.13
C LYS A 74 9.33 -2.70 -12.73
N GLY A 75 8.99 -1.96 -11.67
CA GLY A 75 9.67 -0.74 -11.24
C GLY A 75 9.42 0.47 -12.14
N GLN A 76 8.36 0.45 -12.96
CA GLN A 76 7.97 1.54 -13.87
C GLN A 76 6.53 1.32 -14.39
N PRO A 77 5.89 2.33 -15.00
CA PRO A 77 4.58 2.17 -15.64
C PRO A 77 4.57 0.99 -16.65
N VAL A 78 3.43 0.32 -16.75
CA VAL A 78 3.27 -0.94 -17.50
C VAL A 78 2.29 -0.75 -18.65
N ALA A 79 2.70 -1.13 -19.85
CA ALA A 79 1.82 -1.20 -21.00
C ALA A 79 1.05 -2.54 -21.02
N ALA A 80 -0.13 -2.54 -21.64
CA ALA A 80 -1.03 -3.70 -21.63
C ALA A 80 -0.41 -4.96 -22.24
N ASP A 81 0.47 -4.83 -23.24
CA ASP A 81 1.19 -5.92 -23.91
C ASP A 81 2.31 -6.53 -23.06
N GLU A 82 2.75 -5.85 -22.01
CA GLU A 82 3.80 -6.33 -21.10
C GLU A 82 3.23 -7.14 -19.93
N MET A 83 1.94 -6.97 -19.61
CA MET A 83 1.27 -7.55 -18.45
C MET A 83 1.42 -9.08 -18.39
N ALA A 84 1.24 -9.78 -19.52
CA ALA A 84 1.36 -11.24 -19.56
C ALA A 84 2.74 -11.73 -19.10
N GLY A 85 3.81 -10.99 -19.43
CA GLY A 85 5.18 -11.32 -19.02
C GLY A 85 5.49 -11.07 -17.54
N LEU A 86 4.57 -10.43 -16.81
CA LEU A 86 4.72 -10.11 -15.38
C LEU A 86 3.99 -11.10 -14.47
N GLN A 87 3.28 -12.11 -15.00
CA GLN A 87 2.66 -13.18 -14.19
C GLN A 87 3.71 -14.20 -13.73
N LEU A 88 4.58 -13.78 -12.82
CA LEU A 88 5.77 -14.54 -12.43
C LEU A 88 5.68 -15.16 -11.04
N LEU A 89 4.72 -14.76 -10.21
CA LEU A 89 4.57 -15.33 -8.88
C LEU A 89 3.81 -16.66 -8.97
N ALA A 90 4.53 -17.77 -8.86
CA ALA A 90 3.94 -19.10 -8.73
C ALA A 90 3.43 -19.31 -7.30
N VAL A 91 2.16 -19.68 -7.17
CA VAL A 91 1.49 -19.86 -5.88
C VAL A 91 0.73 -21.17 -5.79
N GLN A 92 0.50 -21.59 -4.55
CA GLN A 92 -0.42 -22.64 -4.16
C GLN A 92 -1.59 -21.97 -3.42
N LEU A 93 -2.82 -22.25 -3.84
CA LEU A 93 -4.01 -21.78 -3.14
C LEU A 93 -4.31 -22.74 -1.99
N LYS A 94 -4.56 -22.20 -0.80
CA LYS A 94 -4.87 -22.99 0.39
C LYS A 94 -6.29 -22.72 0.86
N ASP A 95 -6.77 -23.47 1.85
CA ASP A 95 -8.00 -23.18 2.62
C ASP A 95 -9.28 -22.98 1.81
N LEU A 96 -9.39 -23.56 0.61
CA LEU A 96 -10.63 -23.58 -0.16
C LEU A 96 -11.68 -24.45 0.56
N ASP A 97 -12.94 -24.01 0.63
CA ASP A 97 -14.04 -24.69 1.34
C ASP A 97 -14.58 -25.96 0.63
N GLY A 98 -13.94 -26.40 -0.45
CA GLY A 98 -14.36 -27.54 -1.26
C GLY A 98 -15.57 -27.29 -2.17
N SER A 99 -16.14 -26.08 -2.19
CA SER A 99 -17.27 -25.73 -3.06
C SER A 99 -16.92 -25.67 -4.55
N GLY A 100 -15.63 -25.71 -4.90
CA GLY A 100 -15.14 -25.52 -6.26
C GLY A 100 -15.02 -24.04 -6.67
N TYR A 101 -15.24 -23.10 -5.74
CA TYR A 101 -15.11 -21.66 -5.93
C TYR A 101 -13.99 -21.09 -5.05
N LEU A 102 -13.57 -19.86 -5.35
CA LEU A 102 -12.60 -19.09 -4.55
C LEU A 102 -13.27 -18.59 -3.26
N LYS A 103 -13.42 -19.51 -2.30
CA LYS A 103 -14.14 -19.28 -1.04
C LYS A 103 -13.51 -20.05 0.12
N ASN A 104 -13.57 -19.46 1.30
CA ASN A 104 -13.23 -20.07 2.59
C ASN A 104 -14.20 -19.63 3.70
N ASP A 105 -13.90 -19.94 4.95
CA ASP A 105 -14.74 -19.61 6.13
C ASP A 105 -14.81 -18.11 6.45
N SER A 106 -13.89 -17.31 5.91
CA SER A 106 -13.79 -15.87 6.19
C SER A 106 -14.37 -15.04 5.05
N PHE A 107 -14.15 -15.44 3.79
CA PHE A 107 -14.53 -14.66 2.63
C PHE A 107 -14.81 -15.50 1.37
N GLU A 108 -15.51 -14.89 0.41
CA GLU A 108 -15.65 -15.38 -0.95
C GLU A 108 -15.22 -14.33 -1.98
N VAL A 109 -14.76 -14.76 -3.14
CA VAL A 109 -14.38 -13.89 -4.26
C VAL A 109 -15.23 -14.19 -5.48
N TYR A 110 -15.78 -13.15 -6.12
CA TYR A 110 -16.48 -13.28 -7.40
C TYR A 110 -16.42 -12.00 -8.24
N SER A 111 -16.70 -12.11 -9.53
CA SER A 111 -16.81 -10.96 -10.44
C SER A 111 -18.25 -10.42 -10.51
N ALA A 112 -18.38 -9.10 -10.49
CA ALA A 112 -19.65 -8.42 -10.75
C ALA A 112 -20.20 -8.67 -12.17
N GLN A 113 -19.33 -8.93 -13.14
CA GLN A 113 -19.69 -9.08 -14.56
C GLN A 113 -19.73 -10.55 -15.00
N HIS A 114 -18.80 -11.36 -14.50
CA HIS A 114 -18.58 -12.74 -14.97
C HIS A 114 -18.97 -13.81 -13.95
N GLY A 115 -19.46 -13.42 -12.77
CA GLY A 115 -19.81 -14.35 -11.70
C GLY A 115 -18.58 -15.02 -11.08
N ARG A 116 -18.74 -16.26 -10.61
CA ARG A 116 -17.68 -16.99 -9.90
C ARG A 116 -16.74 -17.68 -10.88
N ALA A 117 -15.44 -17.43 -10.75
CA ALA A 117 -14.42 -18.25 -11.41
C ALA A 117 -14.52 -19.70 -10.94
N GLN A 118 -14.28 -20.63 -11.87
CA GLN A 118 -14.18 -22.07 -11.59
C GLN A 118 -12.79 -22.55 -11.99
N ALA A 119 -12.24 -23.48 -11.23
CA ALA A 119 -11.03 -24.19 -11.64
C ALA A 119 -11.31 -24.95 -12.95
N GLY A 120 -10.39 -24.86 -13.91
CA GLY A 120 -10.45 -25.65 -15.15
C GLY A 120 -10.09 -27.11 -14.88
N ASP A 121 -9.06 -27.64 -15.58
CA ASP A 121 -8.44 -28.95 -15.32
C ASP A 121 -7.73 -28.99 -13.95
N GLN A 122 -8.44 -28.67 -12.87
CA GLN A 122 -7.96 -28.55 -11.49
C GLN A 122 -6.90 -27.47 -11.26
N SER A 123 -6.66 -26.58 -12.23
CA SER A 123 -5.76 -25.44 -12.07
C SER A 123 -6.51 -24.11 -12.13
N TRP A 124 -6.12 -23.18 -11.25
CA TRP A 124 -6.58 -21.79 -11.21
C TRP A 124 -5.64 -20.89 -12.05
N ARG A 125 -5.01 -21.47 -13.08
CA ARG A 125 -4.04 -20.81 -13.95
C ARG A 125 -4.77 -20.05 -15.05
N PHE A 126 -4.94 -18.75 -14.84
CA PHE A 126 -5.50 -17.83 -15.84
C PHE A 126 -4.39 -16.97 -16.43
N ARG A 127 -4.26 -16.97 -17.75
CA ARG A 127 -3.29 -16.15 -18.47
C ARG A 127 -3.92 -14.81 -18.84
N TYR A 128 -3.21 -13.72 -18.59
CA TYR A 128 -3.61 -12.40 -19.01
C TYR A 128 -3.77 -12.32 -20.54
N GLY A 129 -4.81 -11.64 -21.01
CA GLY A 129 -5.03 -11.39 -22.44
C GLY A 129 -5.55 -12.58 -23.24
N THR A 130 -5.86 -13.71 -22.59
CA THR A 130 -6.52 -14.86 -23.23
C THR A 130 -8.00 -14.95 -22.87
N THR A 131 -8.76 -15.73 -23.64
CA THR A 131 -10.13 -16.12 -23.23
C THR A 131 -10.07 -16.81 -21.86
N GLY A 132 -10.98 -16.48 -20.93
CA GLY A 132 -10.96 -16.99 -19.56
C GLY A 132 -10.15 -16.13 -18.58
N ALA A 133 -9.46 -15.08 -19.03
CA ALA A 133 -8.63 -14.22 -18.17
C ALA A 133 -9.40 -13.50 -17.05
N GLU A 134 -10.74 -13.44 -17.12
CA GLU A 134 -11.61 -12.90 -16.07
C GLU A 134 -11.50 -13.63 -14.72
N GLY A 135 -10.93 -14.85 -14.71
CA GLY A 135 -10.59 -15.55 -13.47
C GLY A 135 -9.34 -15.01 -12.77
N LEU A 136 -8.40 -14.40 -13.50
CA LEU A 136 -7.14 -13.90 -12.93
C LEU A 136 -7.33 -12.85 -11.82
N PRO A 137 -8.16 -11.79 -11.99
CA PRO A 137 -8.45 -10.84 -10.92
C PRO A 137 -9.01 -11.51 -9.65
N GLN A 138 -9.84 -12.54 -9.81
CA GLN A 138 -10.47 -13.24 -8.68
C GLN A 138 -9.42 -14.07 -7.93
N VAL A 139 -8.55 -14.80 -8.63
CA VAL A 139 -7.48 -15.59 -7.99
C VAL A 139 -6.45 -14.69 -7.30
N MET A 140 -6.07 -13.58 -7.94
CA MET A 140 -5.23 -12.53 -7.32
C MET A 140 -5.82 -12.08 -5.99
N ALA A 141 -7.12 -11.75 -5.99
CA ALA A 141 -7.78 -11.27 -4.80
C ALA A 141 -7.88 -12.35 -3.71
N TYR A 142 -8.21 -13.59 -4.08
CA TYR A 142 -8.28 -14.70 -3.13
C TYR A 142 -6.94 -14.94 -2.44
N TYR A 143 -5.86 -15.09 -3.22
CA TYR A 143 -4.53 -15.39 -2.70
C TYR A 143 -4.04 -14.30 -1.73
N TRP A 144 -4.17 -13.03 -2.10
CA TRP A 144 -3.67 -11.93 -1.27
C TRP A 144 -4.53 -11.66 -0.04
N ALA A 145 -5.86 -11.85 -0.14
CA ALA A 145 -6.73 -11.80 1.03
C ALA A 145 -6.39 -12.89 2.04
N GLN A 146 -6.27 -14.15 1.59
CA GLN A 146 -5.86 -15.27 2.43
C GLN A 146 -4.49 -15.01 3.08
N THR A 147 -3.50 -14.62 2.28
CA THR A 147 -2.14 -14.39 2.76
C THR A 147 -2.12 -13.33 3.85
N SER A 148 -2.86 -12.23 3.67
CA SER A 148 -2.96 -11.17 4.67
C SER A 148 -3.65 -11.65 5.96
N LEU A 149 -4.73 -12.43 5.86
CA LEU A 149 -5.39 -13.01 7.03
C LEU A 149 -4.48 -13.97 7.80
N ALA A 150 -3.76 -14.85 7.10
CA ALA A 150 -2.82 -15.77 7.74
C ALA A 150 -1.72 -15.02 8.50
N GLU A 151 -1.21 -13.91 7.95
CA GLU A 151 -0.25 -13.05 8.63
C GLU A 151 -0.85 -12.39 9.89
N ILE A 152 -2.08 -11.89 9.82
CA ILE A 152 -2.80 -11.34 10.99
C ILE A 152 -2.94 -12.42 12.08
N GLU A 153 -3.39 -13.61 11.71
CA GLU A 153 -3.66 -14.72 12.62
C GLU A 153 -2.40 -15.22 13.30
N ASN A 154 -1.30 -15.32 12.54
CA ASN A 154 0.02 -15.64 13.08
C ASN A 154 0.49 -14.63 14.14
N ARG A 155 0.18 -13.34 13.96
CA ARG A 155 0.57 -12.28 14.93
C ARG A 155 -0.35 -12.17 16.13
N LEU A 156 -1.64 -12.45 15.95
CA LEU A 156 -2.59 -12.53 17.07
C LEU A 156 -2.42 -13.82 17.89
N ASN A 157 -1.79 -14.86 17.34
CA ASN A 157 -1.84 -16.22 17.86
C ASN A 157 -3.29 -16.66 18.10
N GLY A 158 -4.15 -16.39 17.10
CA GLY A 158 -5.60 -16.56 17.21
C GLY A 158 -6.32 -16.09 15.94
N PRO A 159 -7.65 -16.27 15.87
CA PRO A 159 -8.43 -15.93 14.68
C PRO A 159 -8.43 -14.42 14.42
N SER A 160 -8.42 -14.05 13.13
CA SER A 160 -8.61 -12.66 12.71
C SER A 160 -10.01 -12.17 13.06
N ALA A 161 -10.21 -10.85 13.15
CA ALA A 161 -11.55 -10.27 13.36
C ALA A 161 -12.53 -10.57 12.20
N LEU A 162 -12.00 -11.00 11.05
CA LEU A 162 -12.75 -11.35 9.85
C LEU A 162 -13.17 -12.83 9.81
N ALA A 163 -12.67 -13.66 10.72
CA ALA A 163 -13.07 -15.07 10.80
C ALA A 163 -14.59 -15.21 10.98
N GLY A 164 -15.22 -16.00 10.11
CA GLY A 164 -16.66 -16.25 10.13
C GLY A 164 -17.56 -15.06 9.76
N LYS A 165 -16.99 -13.96 9.23
CA LYS A 165 -17.77 -12.78 8.83
C LYS A 165 -18.39 -12.89 7.43
N ASN A 166 -17.99 -13.89 6.63
CA ASN A 166 -18.47 -14.10 5.26
C ASN A 166 -18.34 -12.84 4.39
N LEU A 167 -17.17 -12.19 4.43
CA LEU A 167 -16.89 -11.00 3.62
C LEU A 167 -16.94 -11.38 2.13
N SER A 168 -17.64 -10.61 1.28
CA SER A 168 -17.53 -10.81 -0.17
C SER A 168 -16.53 -9.83 -0.79
N ILE A 169 -15.62 -10.33 -1.61
CA ILE A 169 -14.70 -9.53 -2.41
C ILE A 169 -15.14 -9.59 -3.88
N ILE A 170 -15.51 -8.44 -4.42
CA ILE A 170 -16.15 -8.33 -5.73
C ILE A 170 -15.18 -7.66 -6.70
N THR A 171 -14.71 -8.40 -7.70
CA THR A 171 -13.86 -7.87 -8.77
C THR A 171 -14.71 -7.29 -9.90
N GLU A 172 -14.10 -6.42 -10.72
CA GLU A 172 -14.77 -5.77 -11.86
C GLU A 172 -16.03 -4.98 -11.46
N ALA A 173 -16.02 -4.46 -10.23
CA ALA A 173 -17.07 -3.63 -9.69
C ALA A 173 -17.09 -2.23 -10.34
N GLY A 174 -18.17 -1.48 -10.13
CA GLY A 174 -18.27 -0.09 -10.61
C GLY A 174 -17.44 0.92 -9.80
N TYR A 175 -16.91 0.52 -8.64
CA TYR A 175 -16.10 1.37 -7.77
C TYR A 175 -15.15 0.52 -6.91
N THR A 176 -14.13 1.15 -6.32
CA THR A 176 -13.19 0.51 -5.39
C THR A 176 -13.48 1.02 -3.99
N GLY A 177 -13.70 0.13 -3.01
CA GLY A 177 -13.95 0.54 -1.63
C GLY A 177 -14.48 -0.60 -0.75
N PHE A 178 -14.53 -0.37 0.55
CA PHE A 178 -15.14 -1.26 1.53
C PHE A 178 -16.51 -0.71 1.97
N SER A 179 -17.56 -1.53 1.84
CA SER A 179 -18.91 -1.22 2.32
C SER A 179 -19.15 -1.93 3.64
N VAL A 180 -19.22 -1.14 4.72
CA VAL A 180 -19.57 -1.62 6.06
C VAL A 180 -20.97 -2.25 6.07
N ALA A 181 -21.95 -1.57 5.47
CA ALA A 181 -23.35 -1.99 5.48
C ALA A 181 -23.57 -3.33 4.78
N GLU A 182 -22.83 -3.59 3.71
CA GLU A 182 -22.97 -4.83 2.94
C GLU A 182 -21.95 -5.91 3.33
N SER A 183 -20.92 -5.57 4.11
CA SER A 183 -19.76 -6.43 4.35
C SER A 183 -19.12 -6.90 3.05
N LYS A 184 -18.82 -5.93 2.18
CA LYS A 184 -18.26 -6.19 0.84
C LYS A 184 -17.07 -5.30 0.55
N ILE A 185 -16.06 -5.88 -0.08
CA ILE A 185 -14.98 -5.16 -0.74
C ILE A 185 -15.27 -5.14 -2.23
N PHE A 186 -15.26 -3.96 -2.82
CA PHE A 186 -15.41 -3.75 -4.26
C PHE A 186 -14.06 -3.35 -4.84
N LEU A 187 -13.68 -3.98 -5.96
CA LEU A 187 -12.46 -3.71 -6.69
C LEU A 187 -12.83 -3.33 -8.11
N ALA A 188 -12.69 -2.04 -8.45
CA ALA A 188 -13.08 -1.55 -9.75
C ALA A 188 -12.17 -2.06 -10.87
N GLN A 189 -12.77 -2.20 -12.05
CA GLN A 189 -12.04 -2.20 -13.30
C GLN A 189 -12.02 -0.77 -13.85
N GLY A 190 -10.84 -0.18 -13.93
CA GLY A 190 -10.66 1.14 -14.52
C GLY A 190 -10.94 1.17 -16.03
N SER A 191 -10.88 2.37 -16.60
CA SER A 191 -11.19 2.58 -18.03
C SER A 191 -10.16 1.93 -18.96
N ARG A 192 -8.92 1.72 -18.48
CA ARG A 192 -7.91 0.91 -19.16
C ARG A 192 -7.86 -0.46 -18.48
N GLN A 193 -7.60 -1.50 -19.28
CA GLN A 193 -7.42 -2.84 -18.71
C GLN A 193 -6.34 -2.85 -17.62
N VAL A 194 -5.21 -2.15 -17.82
CA VAL A 194 -4.11 -1.96 -16.84
C VAL A 194 -4.51 -1.33 -15.51
N ASP A 195 -5.66 -0.65 -15.45
CA ASP A 195 -6.16 0.04 -14.26
C ASP A 195 -7.15 -0.85 -13.47
N ASN A 196 -6.87 -2.13 -13.32
CA ASN A 196 -7.72 -3.05 -12.56
C ASN A 196 -7.27 -3.12 -11.10
N ALA A 197 -8.11 -2.66 -10.16
CA ALA A 197 -7.80 -2.67 -8.73
C ALA A 197 -7.55 -4.09 -8.19
N ALA A 198 -8.17 -5.11 -8.80
CA ALA A 198 -7.95 -6.50 -8.41
C ALA A 198 -6.59 -7.07 -8.86
N TRP A 199 -5.80 -6.35 -9.64
CA TRP A 199 -4.38 -6.68 -9.89
C TRP A 199 -3.43 -6.05 -8.87
N SER A 200 -3.96 -5.25 -7.96
CA SER A 200 -3.20 -4.52 -6.95
C SER A 200 -3.44 -5.16 -5.58
N ALA A 201 -2.53 -6.05 -5.16
CA ALA A 201 -2.60 -6.70 -3.85
C ALA A 201 -2.67 -5.67 -2.72
N ASP A 202 -1.90 -4.60 -2.85
CA ASP A 202 -1.84 -3.46 -1.93
C ASP A 202 -3.21 -2.76 -1.74
N VAL A 203 -3.97 -2.54 -2.82
CA VAL A 203 -5.32 -1.93 -2.72
C VAL A 203 -6.29 -2.88 -2.03
N LEU A 204 -6.26 -4.17 -2.38
CA LEU A 204 -7.08 -5.16 -1.68
C LEU A 204 -6.72 -5.26 -0.20
N ILE A 205 -5.43 -5.35 0.13
CA ILE A 205 -4.94 -5.49 1.50
C ILE A 205 -5.32 -4.26 2.33
N HIS A 206 -5.26 -3.06 1.75
CA HIS A 206 -5.76 -1.83 2.38
C HIS A 206 -7.24 -1.99 2.77
N LEU A 207 -8.10 -2.36 1.81
CA LEU A 207 -9.54 -2.50 2.05
C LEU A 207 -9.88 -3.65 3.00
N LEU A 208 -9.10 -4.73 2.97
CA LEU A 208 -9.20 -5.84 3.91
C LEU A 208 -8.84 -5.40 5.32
N MET A 209 -7.83 -4.55 5.47
CA MET A 209 -7.44 -4.01 6.78
C MET A 209 -8.48 -3.02 7.31
N GLU A 210 -9.10 -2.21 6.45
CA GLU A 210 -10.27 -1.40 6.82
C GLU A 210 -11.41 -2.27 7.36
N ALA A 211 -11.73 -3.38 6.67
CA ALA A 211 -12.71 -4.34 7.16
C ALA A 211 -12.28 -4.99 8.48
N HIS A 212 -11.01 -5.35 8.62
CA HIS A 212 -10.47 -5.90 9.87
C HIS A 212 -10.62 -4.91 11.04
N ILE A 213 -10.27 -3.64 10.84
CA ILE A 213 -10.40 -2.59 11.86
C ILE A 213 -11.86 -2.37 12.25
N TYR A 214 -12.78 -2.36 11.28
CA TYR A 214 -14.22 -2.29 11.55
C TYR A 214 -14.65 -3.42 12.48
N TYR A 215 -14.31 -4.67 12.16
CA TYR A 215 -14.72 -5.82 12.97
C TYR A 215 -13.97 -5.92 14.31
N SER A 216 -12.69 -5.54 14.37
CA SER A 216 -11.89 -5.57 15.61
C SER A 216 -12.39 -4.56 16.63
N SER A 217 -12.88 -3.40 16.17
CA SER A 217 -13.46 -2.35 17.01
C SER A 217 -14.95 -2.56 17.29
N ALA A 218 -15.53 -3.70 16.89
CA ALA A 218 -16.97 -3.95 16.94
C ALA A 218 -17.82 -2.84 16.28
N GLY A 219 -17.28 -2.25 15.21
CA GLY A 219 -17.86 -1.16 14.45
C GLY A 219 -17.60 0.24 15.00
N ALA A 220 -17.04 0.36 16.21
CA ALA A 220 -16.86 1.64 16.87
C ALA A 220 -15.96 2.60 16.06
N ALA A 221 -14.96 2.10 15.32
CA ALA A 221 -14.09 2.95 14.49
C ALA A 221 -14.81 3.67 13.33
N TYR A 222 -15.99 3.20 12.93
CA TYR A 222 -16.79 3.76 11.84
C TYR A 222 -18.07 4.45 12.36
N ASP A 223 -18.30 4.47 13.68
CA ASP A 223 -19.42 5.20 14.28
C ASP A 223 -19.06 6.67 14.50
N LEU A 224 -19.30 7.48 13.47
CA LEU A 224 -19.04 8.92 13.48
C LEU A 224 -20.15 9.74 14.18
N THR A 225 -21.07 9.09 14.90
CA THR A 225 -22.16 9.79 15.58
C THR A 225 -21.60 10.76 16.61
N GLY A 226 -21.77 12.07 16.36
CA GLY A 226 -21.29 13.13 17.23
C GLY A 226 -19.79 13.42 17.10
N ASP A 227 -19.11 12.89 16.07
CA ASP A 227 -17.68 13.16 15.83
C ASP A 227 -17.45 14.64 15.48
N THR A 228 -16.67 15.33 16.31
CA THR A 228 -16.24 16.72 16.09
C THR A 228 -14.90 16.83 15.37
N ASN A 229 -14.18 15.71 15.25
CA ASN A 229 -12.87 15.64 14.62
C ASN A 229 -12.97 15.38 13.11
N HIS A 230 -14.14 14.99 12.59
CA HIS A 230 -14.41 14.71 11.20
C HIS A 230 -15.45 15.67 10.59
N GLN A 231 -15.31 15.97 9.31
CA GLN A 231 -16.29 16.72 8.53
C GLN A 231 -16.28 16.29 7.06
N ASP A 232 -17.39 16.58 6.37
CA ASP A 232 -17.43 16.43 4.93
C ASP A 232 -16.76 17.64 4.23
N CYS A 233 -15.81 17.37 3.33
CA CYS A 233 -15.05 18.39 2.59
C CYS A 233 -15.14 18.16 1.08
N GLY A 234 -16.17 18.73 0.44
CA GLY A 234 -16.35 18.68 -1.01
C GLY A 234 -17.81 18.81 -1.42
N PRO A 235 -18.10 18.97 -2.72
CA PRO A 235 -19.47 18.91 -3.21
C PRO A 235 -20.06 17.52 -2.95
N GLN A 236 -21.28 17.45 -2.39
CA GLN A 236 -21.96 16.18 -2.09
C GLN A 236 -22.10 15.24 -3.32
N ASP A 237 -22.00 15.78 -4.53
CA ASP A 237 -22.08 15.04 -5.80
C ASP A 237 -20.71 14.58 -6.36
N GLY A 238 -19.62 14.77 -5.60
CA GLY A 238 -18.29 14.27 -5.96
C GLY A 238 -18.15 12.76 -5.71
N PRO A 239 -17.13 12.09 -6.29
CA PRO A 239 -16.84 10.70 -5.95
C PRO A 239 -16.59 10.58 -4.43
N VAL A 240 -17.32 9.68 -3.77
CA VAL A 240 -17.50 9.51 -2.31
C VAL A 240 -16.19 9.59 -1.49
N PHE A 241 -15.06 9.19 -2.07
CA PHE A 241 -13.76 9.15 -1.39
C PHE A 241 -13.03 10.50 -1.32
N GLN A 242 -13.52 11.54 -1.99
CA GLN A 242 -12.93 12.88 -1.95
C GLN A 242 -13.57 13.79 -0.91
N LEU A 243 -14.48 13.26 -0.09
CA LEU A 243 -15.38 14.08 0.71
C LEU A 243 -15.11 14.02 2.22
N GLU A 244 -14.09 13.32 2.72
CA GLU A 244 -13.83 13.21 4.16
C GLU A 244 -12.57 13.99 4.56
N CYS A 245 -12.71 14.88 5.55
CA CYS A 245 -11.60 15.63 6.14
C CYS A 245 -11.65 15.61 7.65
N CYS A 246 -10.48 15.68 8.26
CA CYS A 246 -10.36 15.97 9.68
C CYS A 246 -10.49 17.48 9.92
N THR A 247 -11.03 17.88 11.06
CA THR A 247 -11.24 19.28 11.45
C THR A 247 -10.01 19.92 12.11
N SER A 248 -8.98 19.11 12.42
CA SER A 248 -7.73 19.58 13.01
C SER A 248 -6.51 18.78 12.53
N GLN A 249 -5.32 19.32 12.78
CA GLN A 249 -4.04 18.64 12.51
C GLN A 249 -3.83 17.38 13.35
N ASN A 250 -4.60 17.17 14.42
CA ASN A 250 -4.53 15.95 15.21
C ASN A 250 -5.13 14.75 14.48
N GLY A 251 -5.69 14.94 13.28
CA GLY A 251 -6.34 13.86 12.54
C GLY A 251 -7.74 13.55 13.10
N CYS A 252 -8.25 12.39 12.69
CA CYS A 252 -9.60 11.92 13.00
C CYS A 252 -9.68 10.41 12.77
N SER A 253 -10.78 9.78 13.19
CA SER A 253 -10.96 8.33 13.15
C SER A 253 -10.85 7.76 11.73
N ARG A 254 -11.40 8.46 10.73
CA ARG A 254 -11.30 8.09 9.32
C ARG A 254 -9.86 8.12 8.80
N ALA A 255 -9.08 9.11 9.22
CA ALA A 255 -7.64 9.14 8.91
C ALA A 255 -6.88 8.03 9.64
N LEU A 256 -7.26 7.69 10.88
CA LEU A 256 -6.70 6.54 11.59
C LEU A 256 -6.95 5.24 10.82
N THR A 257 -8.20 4.95 10.44
CA THR A 257 -8.52 3.70 9.73
C THR A 257 -7.77 3.60 8.40
N ALA A 258 -7.72 4.69 7.62
CA ALA A 258 -6.99 4.72 6.36
C ALA A 258 -5.47 4.56 6.56
N GLY A 259 -4.90 5.23 7.56
CA GLY A 259 -3.46 5.16 7.84
C GLY A 259 -3.00 3.82 8.39
N LEU A 260 -3.79 3.19 9.25
CA LEU A 260 -3.49 1.86 9.76
C LEU A 260 -3.55 0.81 8.63
N ALA A 261 -4.49 0.97 7.69
CA ALA A 261 -4.54 0.15 6.48
C ALA A 261 -3.30 0.32 5.58
N ASP A 262 -2.86 1.56 5.34
CA ASP A 262 -1.62 1.85 4.61
C ASP A 262 -0.38 1.25 5.26
N PHE A 263 -0.28 1.35 6.59
CA PHE A 263 0.83 0.75 7.33
C PHE A 263 0.89 -0.77 7.10
N TRP A 264 -0.25 -1.46 7.15
CA TRP A 264 -0.27 -2.90 6.95
C TRP A 264 0.19 -3.29 5.55
N VAL A 265 -0.23 -2.53 4.53
CA VAL A 265 0.27 -2.69 3.15
C VAL A 265 1.79 -2.50 3.10
N ALA A 266 2.30 -1.42 3.68
CA ALA A 266 3.73 -1.13 3.70
C ALA A 266 4.55 -2.18 4.45
N ARG A 267 4.01 -2.75 5.52
CA ARG A 267 4.63 -3.88 6.22
C ARG A 267 4.68 -5.11 5.32
N MET A 268 3.62 -5.41 4.57
CA MET A 268 3.58 -6.56 3.67
C MET A 268 4.56 -6.40 2.49
N PHE A 269 4.76 -5.16 2.02
CA PHE A 269 5.66 -4.85 0.91
C PHE A 269 6.70 -3.81 1.31
N PRO A 270 7.65 -4.13 2.22
CA PRO A 270 8.52 -3.14 2.82
C PRO A 270 9.57 -2.56 1.85
N ASP A 271 9.85 -3.26 0.74
CA ASP A 271 10.74 -2.78 -0.32
C ASP A 271 10.03 -1.83 -1.30
N ALA A 272 8.70 -1.72 -1.21
CA ALA A 272 7.87 -0.77 -1.94
C ALA A 272 6.70 -0.34 -1.04
N PRO A 273 6.93 0.46 0.02
CA PRO A 273 5.94 0.78 1.06
C PRO A 273 4.97 1.87 0.58
N THR A 274 4.24 1.55 -0.48
CA THR A 274 3.45 2.46 -1.31
C THR A 274 2.06 1.87 -1.53
N LEU A 275 1.06 2.72 -1.78
CA LEU A 275 -0.28 2.27 -2.18
C LEU A 275 -0.64 2.72 -3.60
N GLY A 276 -1.16 1.81 -4.40
CA GLY A 276 -1.88 2.02 -5.64
C GLY A 276 -1.02 2.34 -6.86
N GLU A 277 0.21 1.81 -6.95
CA GLU A 277 1.11 2.10 -8.08
C GLU A 277 0.51 1.73 -9.44
N SER A 278 -0.22 0.62 -9.50
CA SER A 278 -0.87 0.18 -10.75
C SER A 278 -2.09 1.00 -11.12
N LEU A 279 -2.79 1.58 -10.13
CA LEU A 279 -3.94 2.45 -10.38
C LEU A 279 -3.51 3.83 -10.88
N SER A 280 -2.43 4.39 -10.33
CA SER A 280 -1.90 5.68 -10.77
C SER A 280 -0.93 5.57 -11.94
N GLN A 281 -0.52 4.35 -12.31
CA GLN A 281 0.60 4.10 -13.22
C GLN A 281 1.84 4.91 -12.82
N ASN A 282 2.17 4.88 -11.52
CA ASN A 282 3.26 5.63 -10.93
C ASN A 282 3.94 4.78 -9.84
N VAL A 283 5.26 4.66 -9.91
CA VAL A 283 6.06 3.91 -8.92
C VAL A 283 5.96 4.48 -7.51
N ASN A 284 5.57 5.75 -7.39
CA ASN A 284 5.34 6.43 -6.12
C ASN A 284 3.88 6.31 -5.64
N GLY A 285 3.06 5.48 -6.29
CA GLY A 285 1.70 5.19 -5.86
C GLY A 285 0.69 6.27 -6.19
N LEU A 286 -0.42 6.21 -5.48
CA LEU A 286 -1.46 7.22 -5.47
C LEU A 286 -0.94 8.50 -4.82
N THR A 287 -1.41 9.63 -5.35
CA THR A 287 -1.10 10.95 -4.85
C THR A 287 -2.41 11.65 -4.50
N HIS A 288 -2.49 12.24 -3.30
CA HIS A 288 -3.59 13.11 -2.90
C HIS A 288 -3.03 14.48 -2.54
N CYS A 289 -3.56 15.53 -3.17
CA CYS A 289 -3.09 16.92 -2.97
C CYS A 289 -1.57 17.08 -3.12
N GLY A 290 -1.00 16.42 -4.13
CA GLY A 290 0.44 16.44 -4.39
C GLY A 290 1.28 15.57 -3.44
N GLN A 291 0.70 14.98 -2.40
CA GLN A 291 1.39 14.09 -1.46
C GLN A 291 1.26 12.63 -1.90
N SER A 292 2.39 11.95 -2.06
CA SER A 292 2.46 10.53 -2.38
C SER A 292 2.10 9.69 -1.15
N ARG A 293 1.40 8.57 -1.36
CA ARG A 293 1.17 7.54 -0.34
C ARG A 293 2.33 6.54 -0.22
N HIS A 294 3.56 6.98 -0.51
CA HIS A 294 4.79 6.23 -0.28
C HIS A 294 5.36 6.59 1.11
N LEU A 295 5.37 5.66 2.05
CA LEU A 295 5.60 5.97 3.47
C LEU A 295 7.00 6.50 3.79
N GLU A 296 8.01 6.14 2.99
CA GLU A 296 9.36 6.73 3.10
C GLU A 296 9.39 8.23 2.77
N TYR A 297 8.56 8.70 1.83
CA TYR A 297 8.48 10.14 1.52
C TYR A 297 7.71 10.92 2.58
N MET A 298 6.92 10.21 3.37
CA MET A 298 6.17 10.76 4.50
C MET A 298 6.99 10.83 5.79
N ALA A 299 8.19 10.23 5.86
CA ALA A 299 8.98 10.08 7.10
C ALA A 299 9.34 11.39 7.82
N GLY A 300 9.41 12.51 7.07
CA GLY A 300 9.68 13.85 7.60
C GLY A 300 8.45 14.76 7.67
N MET A 301 7.28 14.29 7.26
CA MET A 301 6.08 15.13 7.20
C MET A 301 5.53 15.40 8.60
N THR A 302 5.22 16.67 8.89
CA THR A 302 4.57 17.09 10.13
C THR A 302 3.04 17.06 9.99
N ALA A 303 2.33 17.01 11.11
CA ALA A 303 0.88 17.11 11.19
C ALA A 303 0.32 18.37 10.52
N ALA A 304 0.95 19.53 10.78
CA ALA A 304 0.56 20.79 10.15
C ALA A 304 0.73 20.76 8.62
N ALA A 305 1.83 20.15 8.11
CA ALA A 305 2.07 20.04 6.68
C ALA A 305 1.09 19.06 6.00
N ALA A 306 0.80 17.93 6.64
CA ALA A 306 -0.19 16.97 6.14
C ALA A 306 -1.60 17.58 6.10
N TYR A 307 -1.97 18.32 7.15
CA TYR A 307 -3.27 18.98 7.24
C TYR A 307 -3.44 20.06 6.16
N GLY A 308 -2.43 20.91 5.97
CA GLY A 308 -2.47 21.99 4.97
C GLY A 308 -2.20 21.55 3.52
N ALA A 309 -1.91 20.27 3.27
CA ALA A 309 -1.52 19.79 1.94
C ALA A 309 -2.57 20.07 0.85
N CYS A 310 -3.85 20.09 1.25
CA CYS A 310 -5.00 20.27 0.36
C CYS A 310 -5.59 21.70 0.43
N ASP A 311 -4.89 22.66 1.04
CA ASP A 311 -5.39 24.04 1.19
C ASP A 311 -5.69 24.69 -0.17
N SER A 312 -4.86 24.44 -1.18
CA SER A 312 -5.03 25.02 -2.52
C SER A 312 -6.30 24.56 -3.24
N VAL A 313 -6.90 23.45 -2.80
CA VAL A 313 -8.17 22.93 -3.34
C VAL A 313 -9.33 23.11 -2.35
N GLY A 314 -9.10 23.77 -1.21
CA GLY A 314 -10.13 24.12 -0.22
C GLY A 314 -10.52 23.00 0.74
N TYR A 315 -9.72 21.93 0.85
CA TYR A 315 -10.05 20.73 1.62
C TYR A 315 -8.96 20.35 2.65
N PRO A 316 -8.58 21.24 3.59
CA PRO A 316 -7.59 20.92 4.61
C PRO A 316 -7.99 19.67 5.42
N GLY A 317 -6.99 18.92 5.86
CA GLY A 317 -7.19 17.75 6.71
C GLY A 317 -7.71 16.51 5.98
N GLN A 318 -7.59 16.45 4.64
CA GLN A 318 -8.05 15.30 3.85
C GLN A 318 -7.55 13.96 4.43
N VAL A 319 -8.47 13.02 4.64
CA VAL A 319 -8.23 11.82 5.46
C VAL A 319 -7.14 10.89 4.95
N TYR A 320 -6.89 10.79 3.64
CA TYR A 320 -5.84 9.93 3.10
C TYR A 320 -4.46 10.54 3.25
N THR A 321 -4.33 11.87 3.15
CA THR A 321 -3.07 12.56 3.46
C THR A 321 -2.76 12.46 4.94
N MET A 322 -3.74 12.74 5.81
CA MET A 322 -3.60 12.58 7.26
C MET A 322 -3.36 11.11 7.64
N GLY A 323 -4.03 10.16 6.97
CA GLY A 323 -3.81 8.74 7.17
C GLY A 323 -2.40 8.30 6.79
N SER A 324 -1.87 8.80 5.66
CA SER A 324 -0.48 8.50 5.24
C SER A 324 0.55 8.99 6.25
N LEU A 325 0.28 10.10 6.95
CA LEU A 325 1.11 10.55 8.09
C LEU A 325 1.07 9.53 9.23
N MET A 326 -0.12 9.09 9.66
CA MET A 326 -0.26 8.06 10.71
C MET A 326 0.41 6.75 10.32
N ALA A 327 0.25 6.33 9.07
CA ALA A 327 0.90 5.14 8.50
C ALA A 327 2.43 5.24 8.60
N SER A 328 2.98 6.41 8.24
CA SER A 328 4.41 6.69 8.30
C SER A 328 4.95 6.61 9.74
N ILE A 329 4.21 7.10 10.73
CA ILE A 329 4.60 6.97 12.15
C ILE A 329 4.75 5.49 12.52
N TRP A 330 3.74 4.66 12.25
CA TRP A 330 3.82 3.22 12.50
C TRP A 330 4.97 2.55 11.74
N PHE A 331 5.19 2.94 10.48
CA PHE A 331 6.23 2.38 9.63
C PHE A 331 7.64 2.70 10.15
N GLU A 332 7.90 3.91 10.65
CA GLU A 332 9.19 4.25 11.27
C GLU A 332 9.46 3.40 12.52
N ILE A 333 8.46 3.26 13.41
CA ILE A 333 8.59 2.41 14.60
C ILE A 333 8.81 0.94 14.23
N TRP A 334 8.09 0.45 13.22
CA TRP A 334 8.25 -0.92 12.73
C TRP A 334 9.63 -1.16 12.11
N LYS A 335 10.20 -0.21 11.36
CA LYS A 335 11.57 -0.30 10.84
C LYS A 335 12.60 -0.39 11.96
N GLU A 336 12.47 0.42 13.00
CA GLU A 336 13.33 0.34 14.19
C GLU A 336 13.24 -1.05 14.84
N ALA A 337 12.01 -1.54 15.04
CA ALA A 337 11.77 -2.86 15.63
C ALA A 337 12.31 -3.99 14.75
N ARG A 338 12.17 -3.90 13.41
CA ARG A 338 12.70 -4.87 12.45
C ARG A 338 14.22 -4.92 12.50
N ALA A 339 14.90 -3.77 12.58
CA ALA A 339 16.35 -3.72 12.73
C ALA A 339 16.83 -4.33 14.05
N ALA A 340 15.95 -4.37 15.07
CA ALA A 340 16.20 -4.98 16.37
C ALA A 340 15.58 -6.39 16.54
N ASP A 341 15.19 -7.05 15.45
CA ASP A 341 14.55 -8.39 15.45
C ASP A 341 13.33 -8.52 16.38
N SER A 342 12.55 -7.45 16.49
CA SER A 342 11.37 -7.33 17.37
C SER A 342 10.15 -6.73 16.67
N ALA A 343 10.14 -6.72 15.33
CA ALA A 343 9.01 -6.23 14.53
C ALA A 343 7.67 -6.91 14.89
N TRP A 344 7.71 -8.20 15.26
CA TRP A 344 6.52 -8.95 15.66
C TRP A 344 5.80 -8.34 16.87
N GLU A 345 6.53 -7.69 17.79
CA GLU A 345 5.92 -7.02 18.95
C GLU A 345 5.12 -5.79 18.52
N VAL A 346 5.68 -4.99 17.61
CA VAL A 346 4.99 -3.81 17.04
C VAL A 346 3.80 -4.24 16.19
N GLU A 347 3.91 -5.34 15.44
CA GLU A 347 2.79 -5.90 14.67
C GLU A 347 1.67 -6.41 15.58
N ALA A 348 2.00 -7.09 16.68
CA ALA A 348 1.01 -7.53 17.66
C ALA A 348 0.38 -6.34 18.40
N LEU A 349 1.17 -5.32 18.77
CA LEU A 349 0.68 -4.08 19.36
C LEU A 349 -0.26 -3.34 18.41
N PHE A 350 0.08 -3.26 17.12
CA PHE A 350 -0.75 -2.69 16.07
C PHE A 350 -2.13 -3.35 16.04
N LEU A 351 -2.19 -4.68 15.92
CA LEU A 351 -3.46 -5.41 15.85
C LEU A 351 -4.26 -5.30 17.15
N GLU A 352 -3.61 -5.30 18.32
CA GLU A 352 -4.30 -5.13 19.60
C GLU A 352 -4.89 -3.71 19.75
N SER A 353 -4.16 -2.69 19.32
CA SER A 353 -4.58 -1.29 19.45
C SER A 353 -5.87 -0.99 18.68
N GLN A 354 -6.13 -1.69 17.56
CA GLN A 354 -7.32 -1.51 16.73
C GLN A 354 -8.63 -1.78 17.47
N LYS A 355 -8.60 -2.65 18.50
CA LYS A 355 -9.78 -3.00 19.31
C LYS A 355 -10.32 -1.82 20.12
N TYR A 356 -9.49 -0.80 20.34
CA TYR A 356 -9.84 0.35 21.17
C TYR A 356 -10.28 1.56 20.35
N ILE A 357 -10.19 1.52 19.02
CA ILE A 357 -10.55 2.66 18.17
C ILE A 357 -12.05 2.92 18.22
N THR A 358 -12.41 4.19 18.29
CA THR A 358 -13.76 4.72 18.26
C THR A 358 -13.83 5.84 17.22
N GLY A 359 -15.02 6.16 16.73
CA GLY A 359 -15.21 7.22 15.74
C GLY A 359 -14.84 8.61 16.25
N GLN A 360 -14.68 8.78 17.56
CA GLN A 360 -14.27 10.04 18.20
C GLN A 360 -12.74 10.22 18.31
N ASP A 361 -11.96 9.19 18.00
CA ASP A 361 -10.51 9.28 18.18
C ASP A 361 -9.86 10.18 17.13
N ASP A 362 -8.87 10.92 17.61
CA ASP A 362 -7.82 11.56 16.83
C ASP A 362 -6.49 10.83 17.08
N PHE A 363 -5.40 11.32 16.50
CA PHE A 363 -4.08 10.70 16.64
C PHE A 363 -3.61 10.72 18.10
N VAL A 364 -3.87 11.79 18.84
CA VAL A 364 -3.39 11.98 20.22
C VAL A 364 -4.11 11.05 21.20
N SER A 365 -5.43 10.97 21.11
CA SER A 365 -6.23 10.02 21.89
C SER A 365 -5.89 8.57 21.54
N PHE A 366 -5.62 8.27 20.26
CA PHE A 366 -5.16 6.95 19.85
C PHE A 366 -3.77 6.59 20.38
N LEU A 367 -2.83 7.54 20.49
CA LEU A 367 -1.55 7.32 21.18
C LEU A 367 -1.77 6.85 22.63
N GLY A 368 -2.75 7.40 23.33
CA GLY A 368 -3.15 6.92 24.66
C GLY A 368 -3.54 5.44 24.67
N LYS A 369 -4.25 4.98 23.63
CA LYS A 369 -4.67 3.58 23.46
C LYS A 369 -3.52 2.66 23.08
N ILE A 370 -2.59 3.12 22.24
CA ILE A 370 -1.34 2.41 21.93
C ILE A 370 -0.55 2.17 23.23
N ARG A 371 -0.36 3.21 24.05
CA ARG A 371 0.36 3.09 25.34
C ARG A 371 -0.34 2.14 26.30
N GLN A 372 -1.66 2.17 26.35
CA GLN A 372 -2.43 1.23 27.16
C GLN A 372 -2.21 -0.22 26.70
N ALA A 373 -2.25 -0.48 25.40
CA ALA A 373 -2.01 -1.81 24.84
C ALA A 373 -0.56 -2.28 25.09
N ASP A 374 0.41 -1.41 24.84
CA ASP A 374 1.83 -1.66 25.08
C ASP A 374 2.15 -1.92 26.56
N GLY A 375 1.53 -1.17 27.47
CA GLY A 375 1.63 -1.41 28.92
C GLY A 375 1.17 -2.81 29.32
N ARG A 376 0.11 -3.34 28.69
CA ARG A 376 -0.39 -4.69 28.96
C ARG A 376 0.44 -5.79 28.30
N MET A 377 0.87 -5.59 27.06
CA MET A 377 1.53 -6.64 26.26
C MET A 377 3.03 -6.70 26.47
N PHE A 378 3.68 -5.54 26.58
CA PHE A 378 5.14 -5.41 26.54
C PHE A 378 5.69 -4.49 27.64
N ASN A 379 4.90 -4.25 28.71
CA ASN A 379 5.30 -3.44 29.87
C ASN A 379 5.82 -2.03 29.50
N GLY A 380 5.20 -1.40 28.50
CA GLY A 380 5.54 -0.02 28.10
C GLY A 380 6.81 0.13 27.26
N LYS A 381 7.35 -0.98 26.72
CA LYS A 381 8.59 -0.99 25.93
C LYS A 381 8.56 -0.04 24.73
N TRP A 382 7.43 0.06 24.04
CA TRP A 382 7.29 0.82 22.79
C TRP A 382 6.72 2.23 22.99
N SER A 383 6.10 2.50 24.14
CA SER A 383 5.38 3.74 24.44
C SER A 383 6.26 4.99 24.22
N ALA A 384 7.49 4.99 24.74
CA ALA A 384 8.40 6.12 24.58
C ALA A 384 8.84 6.34 23.12
N ARG A 385 8.87 5.28 22.31
CA ARG A 385 9.21 5.37 20.88
C ARG A 385 8.08 6.03 20.09
N PHE A 386 6.83 5.61 20.36
CA PHE A 386 5.66 6.28 19.78
C PHE A 386 5.55 7.73 20.23
N GLU A 387 5.72 8.04 21.51
CA GLU A 387 5.71 9.42 22.01
C GLU A 387 6.75 10.29 21.28
N ALA A 388 7.97 9.77 21.08
CA ALA A 388 9.02 10.49 20.37
C ALA A 388 8.70 10.71 18.88
N GLU A 389 8.17 9.70 18.19
CA GLU A 389 7.83 9.83 16.76
C GLU A 389 6.61 10.75 16.56
N PHE A 390 5.60 10.70 17.44
CA PHE A 390 4.49 11.65 17.45
C PHE A 390 4.98 13.09 17.68
N ALA A 391 5.82 13.31 18.69
CA ALA A 391 6.37 14.64 18.98
C ALA A 391 7.21 15.18 17.81
N LYS A 392 7.99 14.33 17.13
CA LYS A 392 8.72 14.68 15.90
C LYS A 392 7.79 15.12 14.77
N ARG A 393 6.56 14.59 14.70
CA ARG A 393 5.54 15.02 13.73
C ARG A 393 4.75 16.25 14.19
N GLY A 394 4.94 16.72 15.42
CA GLY A 394 4.21 17.85 16.00
C GLY A 394 2.81 17.47 16.49
N LEU A 395 2.64 16.23 16.96
CA LEU A 395 1.41 15.70 17.57
C LEU A 395 1.53 15.60 19.10
#